data_AF-A0A838W1R6-F1
#
_entry.id   AF-A0A838W1R6-F1
#
_cell.length_a   1.000
_cell.length_b   1.000
_cell.length_c   1.000
_cell.angle_alpha   90.00
_cell.angle_beta   90.00
_cell.angle_gamma   90.00
#
_symmetry.space_group_name_H-M   'P 1'
#
loop_
_entity.id
_entity.type
_entity.pdbx_description
1 polymer ?
#
loop_
_entity_poly.entity_id
_entity_poly.type
_entity_poly.pdbx_seq_one_letter_code
_entity_poly.pdbx_strand_id
1 'polypeptide(L)'
;MIWDLDGTLSNDHARAHFVEVEQGRKRDWKSYFDAIDEDAPIAASMEILRALRLAGIRTIFLTGRPEYTRPKTEQWLKANGLTDYDRLLMRPDGEFRAAGEFKVEEVDRLCEEYEVVCAFEDRIDVAEHLRQSGIAVFLFGAGAEAAAEALELADIAQDELDALSALKAAEESGIADRDEEGVPGE
;
A
#
# COMPACT_ATOMS: atom_id res chain seq x y z
N MET A 1 1.78 -13.36 -8.74
CA MET A 1 0.98 -12.57 -7.77
C MET A 1 1.92 -11.95 -6.78
N ILE A 2 1.59 -10.74 -6.33
CA ILE A 2 2.39 -9.98 -5.38
C ILE A 2 1.79 -10.18 -3.98
N TRP A 3 2.65 -10.37 -2.99
CA TRP A 3 2.27 -10.54 -1.61
C TRP A 3 3.05 -9.56 -0.74
N ASP A 4 2.33 -8.72 0.00
CA ASP A 4 2.92 -8.06 1.15
C ASP A 4 3.22 -9.07 2.28
N LEU A 5 4.07 -8.67 3.23
CA LEU A 5 4.41 -9.45 4.40
C LEU A 5 3.66 -8.99 5.66
N ASP A 6 3.81 -7.75 6.10
CA ASP A 6 3.39 -7.33 7.44
C ASP A 6 1.89 -7.04 7.45
N GLY A 7 1.13 -7.63 8.38
CA GLY A 7 -0.34 -7.58 8.35
C GLY A 7 -1.00 -8.47 7.29
N THR A 8 -0.24 -8.92 6.28
CA THR A 8 -0.73 -9.80 5.20
C THR A 8 -0.39 -11.27 5.42
N LEU A 9 0.91 -11.63 5.50
CA LEU A 9 1.39 -13.01 5.75
C LEU A 9 1.97 -13.18 7.16
N SER A 10 2.57 -12.11 7.68
CA SER A 10 3.27 -11.99 8.95
C SER A 10 2.40 -11.17 9.90
N ASN A 11 2.01 -11.73 11.04
CA ASN A 11 1.26 -10.99 12.05
C ASN A 11 2.24 -10.16 12.89
N ASP A 12 2.27 -8.87 12.63
CA ASP A 12 3.14 -7.88 13.26
C ASP A 12 2.49 -7.17 14.46
N HIS A 13 1.27 -7.57 14.88
CA HIS A 13 0.55 -6.91 15.97
C HIS A 13 1.34 -6.89 17.28
N ALA A 14 2.14 -7.93 17.54
CA ALA A 14 2.98 -8.01 18.74
C ALA A 14 4.00 -6.87 18.82
N ARG A 15 4.44 -6.34 17.67
CA ARG A 15 5.43 -5.27 17.55
C ARG A 15 4.82 -3.91 17.16
N ALA A 16 3.54 -3.85 16.79
CA ALA A 16 2.82 -2.60 16.45
C ALA A 16 2.96 -1.49 17.51
N HIS A 17 3.02 -1.86 18.80
CA HIS A 17 3.22 -0.93 19.92
C HIS A 17 4.48 -0.06 19.85
N PHE A 18 5.49 -0.42 19.03
CA PHE A 18 6.67 0.42 18.80
C PHE A 18 6.36 1.64 17.91
N VAL A 19 5.31 1.60 17.09
CA VAL A 19 4.98 2.61 16.08
C VAL A 19 3.59 3.21 16.24
N GLU A 20 2.69 2.51 16.91
CA GLU A 20 1.39 3.00 17.38
C GLU A 20 1.56 3.72 18.73
N VAL A 21 2.09 4.94 18.65
CA VAL A 21 2.40 5.74 19.82
C VAL A 21 1.46 6.94 19.95
N GLU A 22 1.16 7.31 21.19
CA GLU A 22 0.40 8.52 21.51
C GLU A 22 0.99 9.77 20.86
N GLN A 23 0.14 10.76 20.58
CA GLN A 23 0.55 12.03 20.00
C GLN A 23 1.71 12.67 20.77
N GLY A 24 2.77 13.06 20.03
CA GLY A 24 3.98 13.67 20.60
C GLY A 24 5.09 12.69 20.97
N ARG A 25 4.85 11.37 20.89
CA ARG A 25 5.91 10.36 21.02
C ARG A 25 6.48 10.00 19.64
N LYS A 26 7.79 9.75 19.58
CA LYS A 26 8.46 9.31 18.35
C LYS A 26 8.27 7.80 18.16
N ARG A 27 7.88 7.40 16.95
CA ARG A 27 7.82 6.00 16.52
C ARG A 27 9.22 5.37 16.55
N ASP A 28 9.33 4.18 17.13
CA ASP A 28 10.56 3.39 17.17
C ASP A 28 10.56 2.31 16.07
N TRP A 29 10.76 2.77 14.84
CA TRP A 29 10.85 1.88 13.67
C TRP A 29 11.97 0.85 13.78
N LYS A 30 13.06 1.16 14.49
CA LYS A 30 14.18 0.24 14.62
C LYS A 30 13.75 -0.97 15.46
N SER A 31 13.17 -0.74 16.63
CA SER A 31 12.68 -1.84 17.49
C SER A 31 11.53 -2.60 16.83
N TYR A 32 10.66 -1.90 16.09
CA TYR A 32 9.62 -2.53 15.28
C TYR A 32 10.19 -3.55 14.28
N PHE A 33 11.20 -3.18 13.49
CA PHE A 33 11.79 -4.10 12.51
C PHE A 33 12.76 -5.12 13.13
N ASP A 34 13.38 -4.80 14.25
CA ASP A 34 14.24 -5.75 14.97
C ASP A 34 13.45 -6.91 15.58
N ALA A 35 12.12 -6.83 15.69
CA ALA A 35 11.27 -7.88 16.26
C ALA A 35 10.61 -8.81 15.21
N ILE A 36 10.96 -8.70 13.93
CA ILE A 36 10.36 -9.49 12.81
C ILE A 36 10.37 -11.01 13.08
N ASP A 37 11.41 -11.53 13.70
CA ASP A 37 11.58 -12.97 13.94
C ASP A 37 10.57 -13.58 14.92
N GLU A 38 9.83 -12.74 15.65
CA GLU A 38 8.80 -13.16 16.61
C GLU A 38 7.39 -13.21 15.99
N ASP A 39 7.22 -12.72 14.76
CA ASP A 39 5.92 -12.65 14.10
C ASP A 39 5.34 -14.05 13.85
N ALA A 40 4.07 -14.26 14.22
CA ALA A 40 3.34 -15.48 13.88
C ALA A 40 2.83 -15.40 12.42
N PRO A 41 2.80 -16.50 11.67
CA PRO A 41 2.17 -16.50 10.35
C PRO A 41 0.64 -16.31 10.45
N ILE A 42 0.06 -15.53 9.54
CA ILE A 42 -1.40 -15.42 9.41
C ILE A 42 -1.91 -16.65 8.66
N ALA A 43 -2.49 -17.59 9.40
CA ALA A 43 -2.83 -18.92 8.89
C ALA A 43 -3.69 -18.90 7.63
N ALA A 44 -4.71 -18.04 7.57
CA ALA A 44 -5.60 -17.94 6.41
C ALA A 44 -4.85 -17.51 5.14
N SER A 45 -4.02 -16.47 5.22
CA SER A 45 -3.21 -15.98 4.10
C SER A 45 -2.20 -17.01 3.62
N MET A 46 -1.57 -17.73 4.56
CA MET A 46 -0.63 -18.79 4.26
C MET A 46 -1.27 -19.94 3.48
N GLU A 47 -2.50 -20.34 3.83
CA GLU A 47 -3.23 -21.38 3.09
C GLU A 47 -3.57 -20.92 1.66
N ILE A 48 -4.00 -19.67 1.48
CA ILE A 48 -4.28 -19.11 0.15
C ILE A 48 -3.00 -19.08 -0.70
N LEU A 49 -1.89 -18.59 -0.14
CA LEU A 49 -0.60 -18.57 -0.81
C LEU A 49 -0.16 -19.98 -1.22
N ARG A 50 -0.28 -20.96 -0.32
CA ARG A 50 0.07 -22.37 -0.60
C ARG A 50 -0.79 -22.95 -1.74
N ALA A 51 -2.09 -22.68 -1.72
CA ALA A 51 -3.01 -23.14 -2.77
C ALA A 51 -2.64 -22.55 -4.14
N LEU A 52 -2.32 -21.25 -4.19
CA LEU A 52 -1.92 -20.58 -5.43
C LEU A 52 -0.56 -21.07 -5.95
N ARG A 53 0.40 -21.33 -5.06
CA ARG A 53 1.67 -21.96 -5.43
C ARG A 53 1.46 -23.36 -6.01
N LEU A 54 0.60 -24.16 -5.40
CA LEU A 54 0.27 -25.50 -5.89
C LEU A 54 -0.37 -25.46 -7.28
N ALA A 55 -1.13 -24.40 -7.58
CA ALA A 55 -1.68 -24.13 -8.90
C ALA A 55 -0.64 -23.62 -9.94
N GLY A 56 0.64 -23.53 -9.56
CA GLY A 56 1.72 -23.08 -10.45
C GLY A 56 1.84 -21.56 -10.58
N ILE A 57 1.18 -20.80 -9.71
CA ILE A 57 1.26 -19.33 -9.74
C ILE A 57 2.55 -18.85 -9.08
N ARG A 58 3.31 -18.05 -9.82
CA ARG A 58 4.54 -17.40 -9.33
C ARG A 58 4.27 -16.48 -8.15
N THR A 59 5.17 -16.51 -7.18
CA THR A 59 5.07 -15.81 -5.90
C THR A 59 6.17 -14.77 -5.80
N ILE A 60 5.78 -13.49 -5.76
CA ILE A 60 6.67 -12.37 -5.53
C ILE A 60 6.29 -11.73 -4.20
N PHE A 61 7.27 -11.57 -3.31
CA PHE A 61 7.10 -10.79 -2.09
C PHE A 61 7.54 -9.34 -2.35
N LEU A 62 6.69 -8.38 -1.98
CA LEU A 62 6.98 -6.95 -2.03
C LEU A 62 6.61 -6.32 -0.68
N THR A 63 7.61 -5.97 0.11
CA THR A 63 7.41 -5.54 1.50
C THR A 63 8.01 -4.16 1.79
N GLY A 64 7.39 -3.44 2.73
CA GLY A 64 7.93 -2.20 3.29
C GLY A 64 9.10 -2.41 4.26
N ARG A 65 9.41 -3.66 4.62
CA ARG A 65 10.58 -3.97 5.46
C ARG A 65 11.86 -3.43 4.82
N PRO A 66 12.73 -2.75 5.57
CA PRO A 66 13.94 -2.16 5.03
C PRO A 66 14.98 -3.24 4.71
N GLU A 67 15.81 -2.98 3.70
CA GLU A 67 16.79 -3.92 3.14
C GLU A 67 17.76 -4.47 4.19
N TYR A 68 18.18 -3.67 5.18
CA TYR A 68 19.03 -4.15 6.28
C TYR A 68 18.43 -5.33 7.07
N THR A 69 17.11 -5.55 7.00
CA THR A 69 16.40 -6.64 7.68
C THR A 69 16.29 -7.91 6.81
N ARG A 70 16.82 -7.92 5.58
CA ARG A 70 16.75 -9.07 4.67
C ARG A 70 17.12 -10.40 5.34
N PRO A 71 18.21 -10.51 6.12
CA PRO A 71 18.55 -11.78 6.77
C PRO A 71 17.44 -12.29 7.71
N LYS A 72 16.81 -11.39 8.48
CA LYS A 72 15.68 -11.74 9.37
C LYS A 72 14.44 -12.12 8.58
N THR A 73 14.14 -11.36 7.52
CA THR A 73 12.97 -11.61 6.66
C THR A 73 13.10 -12.97 5.97
N GLU A 74 14.25 -13.29 5.38
CA GLU A 74 14.50 -14.59 4.75
C GLU A 74 14.49 -15.74 5.75
N GLN A 75 15.01 -15.52 6.97
CA GLN A 75 14.92 -16.50 8.05
C GLN A 75 13.46 -16.78 8.43
N TRP A 76 12.63 -15.74 8.56
CA TRP A 76 11.22 -15.87 8.86
C TRP A 76 10.46 -16.61 7.74
N LEU A 77 10.70 -16.24 6.47
CA LEU A 77 10.14 -16.92 5.30
C LEU A 77 10.50 -18.41 5.30
N LYS A 78 11.79 -18.73 5.52
CA LYS A 78 12.27 -20.10 5.59
C LYS A 78 11.64 -20.89 6.74
N ALA A 79 11.54 -20.30 7.93
CA ALA A 79 10.91 -20.93 9.09
C ALA A 79 9.44 -21.29 8.85
N ASN A 80 8.76 -20.51 8.00
CA ASN A 80 7.36 -20.71 7.63
C ASN A 80 7.16 -21.54 6.33
N GLY A 81 8.23 -22.13 5.79
CA GLY A 81 8.20 -22.99 4.61
C GLY A 81 8.07 -22.25 3.28
N LEU A 82 8.40 -20.96 3.24
CA LEU A 82 8.32 -20.10 2.05
C LEU A 82 9.70 -19.94 1.41
N THR A 83 10.31 -21.03 0.95
CA THR A 83 11.67 -21.00 0.38
C THR A 83 11.71 -20.81 -1.13
N ASP A 84 10.69 -21.25 -1.85
CA ASP A 84 10.72 -21.22 -3.33
C ASP A 84 9.85 -20.07 -3.86
N TYR A 85 10.29 -18.83 -3.64
CA TYR A 85 9.67 -17.63 -4.21
C TYR A 85 10.49 -17.10 -5.39
N ASP A 86 9.85 -16.37 -6.29
CA ASP A 86 10.49 -15.86 -7.51
C ASP A 86 11.33 -14.60 -7.24
N ARG A 87 10.84 -13.73 -6.36
CA ARG A 87 11.49 -12.48 -5.94
C ARG A 87 11.12 -12.10 -4.51
N LEU A 88 12.06 -11.47 -3.82
CA LEU A 88 11.85 -10.75 -2.55
C LEU A 88 12.33 -9.32 -2.72
N LEU A 89 11.39 -8.42 -2.99
CA LEU A 89 11.61 -6.99 -3.12
C LEU A 89 11.35 -6.34 -1.75
N MET A 90 12.33 -5.61 -1.27
CA MET A 90 12.31 -4.95 0.03
C MET A 90 12.62 -3.48 -0.14
N ARG A 91 12.24 -2.66 0.83
CA ARG A 91 12.47 -1.21 0.77
C ARG A 91 13.97 -0.92 0.88
N PRO A 92 14.59 -0.23 -0.09
CA PRO A 92 16.00 0.13 -0.01
C PRO A 92 16.33 0.96 1.24
N ASP A 93 17.52 0.78 1.78
CA ASP A 93 17.98 1.62 2.90
C ASP A 93 18.06 3.10 2.45
N GLY A 94 17.48 4.00 3.25
CA GLY A 94 17.41 5.43 2.92
C GLY A 94 16.20 5.83 2.07
N GLU A 95 15.31 4.91 1.73
CA GLU A 95 14.02 5.20 1.09
C GLU A 95 12.95 5.55 2.14
N PHE A 96 12.50 6.80 2.14
CA PHE A 96 11.57 7.35 3.13
C PHE A 96 10.24 7.83 2.53
N ARG A 97 10.02 7.70 1.22
CA ARG A 97 8.73 8.01 0.58
C ARG A 97 7.60 7.15 1.15
N ALA A 98 6.36 7.55 0.90
CA ALA A 98 5.18 6.77 1.31
C ALA A 98 5.25 5.33 0.77
N ALA A 99 4.64 4.38 1.49
CA ALA A 99 4.68 2.96 1.12
C ALA A 99 4.05 2.71 -0.26
N GLY A 100 2.91 3.36 -0.54
CA GLY A 100 2.24 3.30 -1.83
C GLY A 100 3.15 3.74 -2.99
N GLU A 101 3.78 4.92 -2.88
CA GLU A 101 4.70 5.44 -3.90
C GLU A 101 5.85 4.48 -4.23
N PHE A 102 6.52 3.95 -3.19
CA PHE A 102 7.60 2.97 -3.36
C PHE A 102 7.09 1.68 -4.03
N LYS A 103 5.97 1.13 -3.55
CA LYS A 103 5.47 -0.15 -4.06
C LYS A 103 4.96 -0.03 -5.49
N VAL A 104 4.31 1.07 -5.87
CA VAL A 104 3.89 1.31 -7.26
C VAL A 104 5.08 1.26 -8.22
N GLU A 105 6.19 1.92 -7.87
CA GLU A 105 7.40 1.92 -8.71
C GLU A 105 7.96 0.50 -8.91
N GLU A 106 7.99 -0.32 -7.85
CA GLU A 106 8.44 -1.71 -7.95
C GLU A 106 7.46 -2.59 -8.74
N VAL A 107 6.15 -2.35 -8.58
CA VAL A 107 5.11 -3.04 -9.34
C VAL A 107 5.20 -2.72 -10.84
N ASP A 108 5.42 -1.46 -11.20
CA ASP A 108 5.57 -1.05 -12.60
C ASP A 108 6.73 -1.79 -13.27
N ARG A 109 7.88 -1.91 -12.59
CA ARG A 109 9.03 -2.71 -13.05
C ARG A 109 8.69 -4.19 -13.17
N LEU A 110 7.94 -4.74 -12.21
CA LEU A 110 7.50 -6.14 -12.28
C LEU A 110 6.58 -6.39 -13.48
N CYS A 111 5.72 -5.44 -13.85
CA CYS A 111 4.84 -5.55 -15.02
C CYS A 111 5.61 -5.61 -16.35
N GLU A 112 6.87 -5.18 -16.39
CA GLU A 112 7.74 -5.34 -17.57
C GLU A 112 8.25 -6.79 -17.73
N GLU A 113 8.39 -7.53 -16.62
CA GLU A 113 8.94 -8.90 -16.59
C GLU A 113 7.86 -9.99 -16.41
N TYR A 114 6.72 -9.64 -15.82
CA TYR A 114 5.68 -10.56 -15.38
C TYR A 114 4.28 -10.08 -15.79
N GLU A 115 3.40 -11.03 -16.10
CA GLU A 115 1.96 -10.78 -16.06
C GLU A 115 1.49 -10.75 -14.60
N VAL A 116 1.39 -9.55 -14.03
CA VAL A 116 0.95 -9.35 -12.65
C VAL A 116 -0.57 -9.46 -12.57
N VAL A 117 -1.07 -10.57 -12.02
CA VAL A 117 -2.52 -10.85 -11.92
C VAL A 117 -3.20 -10.05 -10.81
N CYS A 118 -2.60 -10.00 -9.63
CA CYS A 118 -3.10 -9.27 -8.47
C CYS A 118 -2.02 -9.12 -7.39
N ALA A 119 -2.31 -8.25 -6.42
CA ALA A 119 -1.58 -8.10 -5.17
C ALA A 119 -2.46 -8.42 -3.95
N PHE A 120 -1.83 -8.92 -2.88
CA PHE A 120 -2.41 -9.05 -1.54
C PHE A 120 -1.71 -8.06 -0.61
N GLU A 121 -2.49 -7.19 0.01
CA GLU A 121 -2.03 -6.08 0.86
C GLU A 121 -3.04 -5.89 1.99
N ASP A 122 -2.62 -5.50 3.19
CA ASP A 122 -3.49 -5.24 4.34
C ASP A 122 -3.84 -3.75 4.49
N ARG A 123 -2.91 -2.88 4.09
CA ARG A 123 -3.04 -1.43 4.18
C ARG A 123 -3.84 -0.83 3.04
N ILE A 124 -4.91 -0.13 3.39
CA ILE A 124 -5.80 0.47 2.40
C ILE A 124 -5.13 1.61 1.62
N ASP A 125 -4.31 2.45 2.27
CA ASP A 125 -3.59 3.53 1.60
C ASP A 125 -2.69 2.99 0.48
N VAL A 126 -1.99 1.89 0.75
CA VAL A 126 -1.13 1.21 -0.23
C VAL A 126 -1.96 0.52 -1.31
N ALA A 127 -3.03 -0.17 -0.93
CA ALA A 127 -3.92 -0.85 -1.85
C ALA A 127 -4.52 0.11 -2.88
N GLU A 128 -4.93 1.32 -2.48
CA GLU A 128 -5.46 2.32 -3.41
C GLU A 128 -4.40 2.82 -4.40
N HIS A 129 -3.17 3.05 -3.97
CA HIS A 129 -2.07 3.42 -4.87
C HIS A 129 -1.82 2.32 -5.92
N LEU A 130 -1.82 1.04 -5.51
CA LEU A 130 -1.67 -0.09 -6.43
C LEU A 130 -2.86 -0.26 -7.38
N ARG A 131 -4.10 0.01 -6.91
CA ARG A 131 -5.30 0.00 -7.76
C ARG A 131 -5.25 1.09 -8.82
N GLN A 132 -4.75 2.28 -8.46
CA GLN A 132 -4.56 3.39 -9.39
C GLN A 132 -3.51 3.06 -10.47
N SER A 133 -2.53 2.21 -10.18
CA SER A 133 -1.60 1.69 -11.20
C SER A 133 -2.16 0.52 -12.02
N GLY A 134 -3.44 0.18 -11.86
CA GLY A 134 -4.13 -0.84 -12.66
C GLY A 134 -4.01 -2.27 -12.12
N ILE A 135 -3.50 -2.44 -10.89
CA ILE A 135 -3.38 -3.77 -10.28
C ILE A 135 -4.62 -4.09 -9.45
N ALA A 136 -5.20 -5.28 -9.66
CA ALA A 136 -6.23 -5.79 -8.78
C ALA A 136 -5.65 -6.11 -7.39
N VAL A 137 -6.25 -5.57 -6.33
CA VAL A 137 -5.77 -5.77 -4.95
C VAL A 137 -6.83 -6.45 -4.10
N PHE A 138 -6.45 -7.58 -3.49
CA PHE A 138 -7.19 -8.23 -2.42
C PHE A 138 -6.73 -7.63 -1.08
N LEU A 139 -7.61 -6.84 -0.46
CA LEU A 139 -7.34 -6.23 0.84
C LEU A 139 -7.49 -7.29 1.94
N PHE A 140 -6.41 -7.57 2.66
CA PHE A 140 -6.36 -8.53 3.77
C PHE A 140 -6.62 -7.83 5.10
N GLY A 141 -7.14 -8.57 6.09
CA GLY A 141 -7.27 -8.05 7.45
C GLY A 141 -8.34 -6.97 7.64
N ALA A 142 -9.18 -6.67 6.64
CA ALA A 142 -10.17 -5.60 6.73
C ALA A 142 -11.29 -5.91 7.76
N GLY A 143 -11.02 -5.58 9.02
CA GLY A 143 -11.99 -5.44 10.10
C GLY A 143 -12.63 -4.05 10.13
N ALA A 144 -13.35 -3.73 11.20
CA ALA A 144 -14.01 -2.43 11.36
C ALA A 144 -13.06 -1.22 11.23
N GLU A 145 -11.79 -1.39 11.58
CA GLU A 145 -10.75 -0.37 11.49
C GLU A 145 -10.38 -0.04 10.04
N ALA A 146 -10.11 -1.05 9.22
CA ALA A 146 -9.90 -0.84 7.78
C ALA A 146 -11.15 -0.28 7.10
N ALA A 147 -12.35 -0.65 7.56
CA ALA A 147 -13.59 -0.07 7.06
C ALA A 147 -13.75 1.41 7.47
N ALA A 148 -13.31 1.79 8.67
CA ALA A 148 -13.30 3.18 9.11
C ALA A 148 -12.26 4.00 8.33
N GLU A 149 -11.03 3.48 8.15
CA GLU A 149 -9.99 4.12 7.34
C GLU A 149 -10.43 4.26 5.87
N ALA A 150 -11.11 3.24 5.32
CA ALA A 150 -11.71 3.32 3.99
C ALA A 150 -12.74 4.44 3.87
N LEU A 151 -13.56 4.62 4.92
CA LEU A 151 -14.59 5.65 4.95
C LEU A 151 -13.95 7.04 5.07
N GLU A 152 -12.95 7.21 5.93
CA GLU A 152 -12.18 8.45 6.06
C GLU A 152 -11.48 8.84 4.75
N LEU A 153 -10.87 7.88 4.06
CA LEU A 153 -10.26 8.14 2.74
C LEU A 153 -11.30 8.51 1.67
N ALA A 154 -12.47 7.87 1.70
CA ALA A 154 -13.56 8.19 0.79
C ALA A 154 -14.12 9.60 1.02
N ASP A 155 -14.25 10.01 2.28
CA ASP A 155 -14.69 11.36 2.65
C ASP A 155 -13.69 12.42 2.18
N ILE A 156 -12.38 12.19 2.38
CA ILE A 156 -11.32 13.09 1.87
C ILE A 156 -11.39 13.23 0.34
N ALA A 157 -11.53 12.11 -0.37
CA ALA A 157 -11.62 12.13 -1.83
C ALA A 157 -12.87 12.88 -2.34
N GLN A 158 -13.98 12.79 -1.61
CA GLN A 158 -15.21 13.52 -1.95
C GLN A 158 -15.04 15.03 -1.70
N ASP A 159 -14.42 15.43 -0.60
CA ASP A 159 -14.13 16.83 -0.29
C ASP A 159 -13.22 17.48 -1.36
N GLU A 160 -12.20 16.77 -1.83
CA GLU A 160 -11.32 17.22 -2.92
C GLU A 160 -12.09 17.40 -4.24
N LEU A 161 -12.99 16.47 -4.56
CA LEU A 161 -13.82 16.52 -5.75
C LEU A 161 -14.81 17.70 -5.72
N ASP A 162 -15.42 17.95 -4.56
CA ASP A 162 -16.33 19.07 -4.35
C ASP A 162 -15.60 20.41 -4.48
N ALA A 163 -14.38 20.52 -3.92
CA ALA A 163 -13.54 21.70 -4.05
C ALA A 163 -13.15 21.98 -5.52
N LEU A 164 -12.75 20.95 -6.27
CA LEU A 164 -12.44 21.07 -7.70
C LEU A 164 -13.66 21.48 -8.54
N SER A 165 -14.82 20.93 -8.21
CA SER A 165 -16.09 21.26 -8.88
C SER A 165 -16.50 22.71 -8.63
N ALA A 166 -16.33 23.20 -7.39
CA ALA A 166 -16.58 24.59 -7.03
C ALA A 166 -15.64 25.57 -7.76
N LEU A 167 -14.35 25.21 -7.91
CA LEU A 167 -13.38 26.02 -8.65
C LEU A 167 -13.78 26.17 -10.13
N LYS A 168 -14.15 25.06 -10.79
CA LYS A 168 -14.60 25.08 -12.19
C LYS A 168 -15.86 25.92 -12.39
N ALA A 169 -16.84 25.80 -11.48
CA ALA A 169 -18.05 26.61 -11.55
C ALA A 169 -17.75 28.12 -11.40
N ALA A 170 -16.80 28.48 -10.54
CA ALA A 170 -16.35 29.86 -10.39
C ALA A 170 -15.66 30.39 -11.66
N GLU A 171 -14.80 29.60 -12.30
CA GLU A 171 -14.15 29.97 -13.58
C GLU A 171 -15.16 30.17 -14.70
N GLU A 172 -16.15 29.29 -14.85
CA GLU A 172 -17.22 29.42 -15.84
C GLU A 172 -18.08 30.66 -15.61
N SER A 173 -18.37 30.98 -14.33
CA SER A 173 -19.13 32.19 -13.97
C SER A 173 -18.34 33.49 -14.16
N GLY A 174 -17.01 33.45 -14.01
CA GLY A 174 -16.14 34.63 -14.20
C GLY A 174 -15.81 34.94 -15.67
N ILE A 175 -16.01 33.98 -16.58
CA ILE A 175 -15.90 34.21 -18.04
C ILE A 175 -17.14 34.95 -18.56
N ALA A 176 -18.32 34.69 -17.99
CA ALA A 176 -19.57 35.34 -18.39
C ALA A 176 -19.60 36.86 -18.14
N ASP A 177 -18.76 37.37 -17.23
CA ASP A 177 -18.75 38.78 -16.81
C ASP A 177 -17.75 39.66 -17.59
N ARG A 178 -16.97 39.07 -18.52
CA ARG A 178 -15.94 39.80 -19.30
C ARG A 178 -16.37 40.18 -20.73
N ASP A 179 -17.53 39.73 -21.19
CA ASP A 179 -17.99 39.97 -22.56
C ASP A 179 -18.97 41.17 -22.70
N GLU A 180 -19.25 41.92 -21.62
CA GLU A 180 -20.21 43.06 -21.66
C GLU A 180 -19.61 44.48 -21.61
N GLU A 181 -18.28 44.68 -21.65
CA GLU A 181 -17.72 46.04 -21.78
C GLU A 181 -17.45 46.45 -23.24
N GLY A 182 -18.54 46.84 -23.90
CA GLY A 182 -18.67 48.13 -24.60
C GLY A 182 -17.68 48.49 -25.71
N VAL A 183 -18.11 48.31 -26.97
CA VAL A 183 -17.69 49.18 -28.07
C VAL A 183 -18.64 50.39 -28.12
N PRO A 184 -18.21 51.63 -27.84
CA PRO A 184 -19.05 52.79 -28.08
C PRO A 184 -19.04 53.13 -29.57
N GLY A 185 -20.20 53.10 -30.19
CA GLY A 185 -20.44 53.57 -31.55
C GLY A 185 -20.48 55.10 -31.63
N GLU A 186 -19.87 55.59 -32.73
CA GLU A 186 -20.02 56.87 -33.44
C GLU A 186 -20.07 58.20 -32.67
#